data_AF-A0A8K0RSA7-F1
#
_entry.id   AF-A0A8K0RSA7-F1
#
_cell.length_a   1.000
_cell.length_b   1.000
_cell.length_c   1.000
_cell.angle_alpha   90.00
_cell.angle_beta   90.00
_cell.angle_gamma   90.00
#
_symmetry.space_group_name_H-M   'P 1'
#
loop_
_entity.id
_entity.type
_entity.pdbx_description
1 polymer ?
#
loop_
_entity_poly.entity_id
_entity_poly.type
_entity_poly.pdbx_seq_one_letter_code
_entity_poly.pdbx_strand_id
1 'polypeptide(L)'
;MGGKAFAHVTPPLLTPRMSREVYLAAKNQVVRALSNGFDWIDSPTEGPGKEDYGDIDIIVTQFKDTRPSKEELLSHINFLLGSEYQINSKGDEISGNFAIPWPADFPYPPGYGEDEPDDDTSPHVAPSSTPGPSTPKTAPKSHLESSPNDDFESSPKIPYPSPKQPSPRTLEARAKAFFESGIWTRHIRVSSVITQPKRQSSQGSAPTTPDGGGKRRFSWIPRSKAPFIPRNCSYNTLTKALEHADEALKKKNQSSPSTPDKSSNVPIKRKQRLYIQVDVTYCFDVRQAKYMRFFQSHGDIWQILGSTIRPMGLTVDNLGLWIRVPEIERVNKNQAKVWLTSKPTFILKFIGVSIPQYYRPFQSIEAMFEYVAKSPMFSVPPKEDKENKDVDLATMTHNDRKRMSARPVYRKWVTEFKPRCREQGPYSESVYTRETVKEKAFREFTIETEYHERLRKYIYQEQKKAIRKQIKAALPIDDDGDPDQQALSRRGLTIKAMSEILIDEVDETIYGIVAPRALLEPNGTYNMDRVSAFITDKMEEVSAAALRREEKMSKRREAHKEIKARLVEQARMKREKEAKDQREEEENRKRDLEAKIQLEAETYPDSD
;
A
#
# COMPACT_ATOMS: atom_id res chain seq x y z
N MET A 1 -16.77 -11.20 6.25
CA MET A 1 -16.09 -12.31 6.95
C MET A 1 -14.70 -11.84 7.36
N GLY A 2 -14.64 -10.97 8.35
CA GLY A 2 -13.42 -10.50 9.02
C GLY A 2 -13.18 -11.27 10.33
N GLY A 3 -12.21 -10.85 11.14
CA GLY A 3 -11.93 -11.47 12.46
C GLY A 3 -11.04 -12.73 12.43
N LYS A 4 -10.16 -12.88 11.43
CA LYS A 4 -9.29 -14.05 11.26
C LYS A 4 -7.79 -13.74 11.32
N ALA A 5 -7.39 -12.53 11.70
CA ALA A 5 -5.98 -12.13 11.70
C ALA A 5 -5.13 -13.02 12.62
N PHE A 6 -5.71 -13.51 13.72
CA PHE A 6 -5.04 -14.34 14.71
C PHE A 6 -5.30 -15.84 14.55
N ALA A 7 -5.97 -16.29 13.48
CA ALA A 7 -6.26 -17.70 13.26
C ALA A 7 -5.00 -18.55 12.96
N HIS A 8 -3.92 -17.90 12.54
CA HIS A 8 -2.67 -18.55 12.11
C HIS A 8 -1.48 -18.25 13.03
N VAL A 9 -1.69 -17.56 14.16
CA VAL A 9 -0.63 -17.45 15.17
C VAL A 9 -0.50 -18.75 15.95
N THR A 10 0.64 -18.97 16.61
CA THR A 10 0.91 -20.21 17.36
C THR A 10 1.14 -19.89 18.84
N PRO A 11 0.26 -20.33 19.77
CA PRO A 11 -1.01 -21.02 19.52
C PRO A 11 -2.07 -20.08 18.90
N PRO A 12 -3.03 -20.59 18.10
CA PRO A 12 -4.11 -19.76 17.54
C PRO A 12 -4.94 -19.10 18.63
N LEU A 13 -5.31 -17.82 18.43
CA LEU A 13 -6.23 -17.15 19.34
C LEU A 13 -7.68 -17.42 18.93
N LEU A 14 -8.54 -17.59 19.93
CA LEU A 14 -9.98 -17.72 19.72
C LEU A 14 -10.62 -16.34 19.59
N THR A 15 -10.96 -15.94 18.36
CA THR A 15 -11.70 -14.72 18.04
C THR A 15 -13.08 -15.05 17.48
N PRO A 16 -14.04 -15.49 18.32
CA PRO A 16 -15.35 -15.91 17.85
C PRO A 16 -16.18 -14.72 17.32
N ARG A 17 -17.22 -15.03 16.56
CA ARG A 17 -18.16 -14.01 16.07
C ARG A 17 -18.94 -13.40 17.24
N MET A 18 -19.14 -12.10 17.20
CA MET A 18 -19.85 -11.30 18.20
C MET A 18 -21.31 -11.10 17.81
N SER A 19 -22.21 -11.14 18.80
CA SER A 19 -23.56 -10.59 18.66
C SER A 19 -23.49 -9.06 18.51
N ARG A 20 -24.59 -8.44 18.07
CA ARG A 20 -24.67 -6.98 17.95
C ARG A 20 -24.41 -6.26 19.27
N GLU A 21 -24.91 -6.80 20.38
CA GLU A 21 -24.75 -6.20 21.71
C GLU A 21 -23.28 -6.20 22.15
N VAL A 22 -22.61 -7.35 22.02
CA VAL A 22 -21.18 -7.50 22.32
C VAL A 22 -20.34 -6.57 21.43
N TYR A 23 -20.62 -6.56 20.12
CA TYR A 23 -19.92 -5.70 19.17
C TYR A 23 -20.05 -4.22 19.54
N LEU A 24 -21.25 -3.73 19.85
CA LEU A 24 -21.46 -2.34 20.21
C LEU A 24 -20.78 -1.98 21.54
N ALA A 25 -20.83 -2.85 22.53
CA ALA A 25 -20.16 -2.65 23.81
C ALA A 25 -18.64 -2.57 23.65
N ALA A 26 -18.05 -3.55 22.94
CA ALA A 26 -16.62 -3.58 22.66
C ALA A 26 -16.17 -2.38 21.81
N LYS A 27 -16.93 -2.02 20.76
CA LYS A 27 -16.66 -0.85 19.93
C LYS A 27 -16.64 0.44 20.76
N ASN A 28 -17.62 0.62 21.65
CA ASN A 28 -17.67 1.78 22.53
C ASN A 28 -16.48 1.83 23.50
N GLN A 29 -16.05 0.67 24.03
CA GLN A 29 -14.86 0.57 24.87
C GLN A 29 -13.59 0.96 24.08
N VAL A 30 -13.43 0.44 22.88
CA VAL A 30 -12.31 0.73 21.98
C VAL A 30 -12.24 2.22 21.65
N VAL A 31 -13.35 2.84 21.26
CA VAL A 31 -13.40 4.28 20.95
C VAL A 31 -13.04 5.13 22.17
N ARG A 32 -13.57 4.80 23.36
CA ARG A 32 -13.21 5.49 24.61
C ARG A 32 -11.71 5.36 24.90
N ALA A 33 -11.15 4.15 24.80
CA ALA A 33 -9.74 3.91 25.04
C ALA A 33 -8.84 4.76 24.12
N LEU A 34 -9.15 4.77 22.82
CA LEU A 34 -8.38 5.49 21.82
C LEU A 34 -8.52 7.01 21.92
N SER A 35 -9.64 7.53 22.44
CA SER A 35 -9.86 8.98 22.62
C SER A 35 -8.85 9.64 23.55
N ASN A 36 -8.12 8.86 24.35
CA ASN A 36 -7.03 9.37 25.17
C ASN A 36 -5.80 9.78 24.34
N GLY A 37 -5.57 9.17 23.17
CA GLY A 37 -4.39 9.43 22.33
C GLY A 37 -4.69 10.13 20.99
N PHE A 38 -5.95 10.16 20.53
CA PHE A 38 -6.33 10.69 19.23
C PHE A 38 -7.49 11.68 19.32
N ASP A 39 -7.42 12.78 18.56
CA ASP A 39 -8.51 13.77 18.48
C ASP A 39 -9.63 13.35 17.52
N TRP A 40 -9.31 12.52 16.53
CA TRP A 40 -10.28 12.04 15.55
C TRP A 40 -10.28 10.52 15.50
N ILE A 41 -11.44 9.95 15.73
CA ILE A 41 -11.69 8.51 15.77
C ILE A 41 -13.04 8.25 15.11
N ASP A 42 -13.10 7.26 14.24
CA ASP A 42 -14.34 6.86 13.61
C ASP A 42 -14.30 5.39 13.22
N SER A 43 -15.47 4.86 12.84
CA SER A 43 -15.60 3.48 12.38
C SER A 43 -16.50 3.44 11.16
N PRO A 44 -16.13 2.68 10.10
CA PRO A 44 -16.98 2.52 8.93
C PRO A 44 -18.40 2.05 9.28
N THR A 45 -19.38 2.48 8.49
CA THR A 45 -20.74 1.97 8.63
C THR A 45 -20.80 0.51 8.21
N GLU A 46 -21.45 -0.32 9.00
CA GLU A 46 -21.54 -1.75 8.73
C GLU A 46 -22.43 -2.07 7.52
N GLY A 47 -22.14 -3.17 6.84
CA GLY A 47 -22.98 -3.67 5.77
C GLY A 47 -24.38 -4.08 6.29
N PRO A 48 -25.45 -3.89 5.50
CA PRO A 48 -26.79 -4.25 5.91
C PRO A 48 -26.96 -5.76 6.08
N GLY A 49 -27.87 -6.17 6.97
CA GLY A 49 -28.22 -7.58 7.19
C GLY A 49 -27.13 -8.42 7.86
N LYS A 50 -26.14 -7.80 8.52
CA LYS A 50 -25.18 -8.53 9.37
C LYS A 50 -25.86 -8.99 10.65
N GLU A 51 -25.90 -10.30 10.85
CA GLU A 51 -26.38 -10.94 12.09
C GLU A 51 -25.28 -11.02 13.15
N ASP A 52 -24.02 -11.09 12.71
CA ASP A 52 -22.84 -11.20 13.57
C ASP A 52 -21.63 -10.39 13.07
N TYR A 53 -20.63 -10.20 13.93
CA TYR A 53 -19.44 -9.37 13.68
C TYR A 53 -18.15 -10.15 13.99
N GLY A 54 -17.07 -9.94 13.24
CA GLY A 54 -15.81 -10.69 13.47
C GLY A 54 -14.71 -9.84 14.06
N ASP A 55 -14.75 -8.57 13.74
CA ASP A 55 -13.75 -7.57 13.99
C ASP A 55 -14.41 -6.21 14.21
N ILE A 56 -13.65 -5.29 14.76
CA ILE A 56 -14.01 -3.88 14.93
C ILE A 56 -13.02 -3.05 14.11
N ASP A 57 -13.47 -2.50 12.99
CA ASP A 57 -12.68 -1.56 12.19
C ASP A 57 -12.72 -0.16 12.80
N ILE A 58 -11.54 0.41 13.10
CA ILE A 58 -11.36 1.76 13.62
C ILE A 58 -10.36 2.53 12.76
N ILE A 59 -10.70 3.78 12.47
CA ILE A 59 -9.80 4.72 11.81
C ILE A 59 -9.49 5.83 12.80
N VAL A 60 -8.21 6.14 12.96
CA VAL A 60 -7.72 7.20 13.85
C VAL A 60 -6.84 8.20 13.09
N THR A 61 -6.83 9.45 13.52
CA THR A 61 -5.87 10.47 13.07
C THR A 61 -5.71 11.55 14.15
N GLN A 62 -4.85 12.54 13.90
CA GLN A 62 -4.54 13.62 14.84
C GLN A 62 -4.09 13.04 16.20
N PHE A 63 -2.96 12.34 16.16
CA PHE A 63 -2.30 11.87 17.37
C PHE A 63 -1.89 13.06 18.24
N LYS A 64 -2.21 12.99 19.54
CA LYS A 64 -2.09 14.13 20.47
C LYS A 64 -0.65 14.47 20.85
N ASP A 65 0.25 13.50 20.80
CA ASP A 65 1.67 13.70 21.10
C ASP A 65 2.51 13.98 19.83
N THR A 66 3.81 14.19 20.00
CA THR A 66 4.73 14.52 18.91
C THR A 66 4.93 13.36 17.92
N ARG A 67 5.08 13.69 16.63
CA ARG A 67 5.20 12.77 15.47
C ARG A 67 5.88 11.43 15.78
N PRO A 68 5.12 10.36 16.04
CA PRO A 68 5.68 9.06 16.35
C PRO A 68 6.13 8.35 15.07
N SER A 69 7.13 7.49 15.19
CA SER A 69 7.36 6.43 14.21
C SER A 69 6.15 5.49 14.12
N LYS A 70 6.09 4.68 13.06
CA LYS A 70 5.02 3.67 12.88
C LYS A 70 4.98 2.72 14.07
N GLU A 71 6.14 2.23 14.51
CA GLU A 71 6.28 1.28 15.61
C GLU A 71 5.79 1.89 16.93
N GLU A 72 6.22 3.12 17.24
CA GLU A 72 5.79 3.83 18.45
C GLU A 72 4.28 4.07 18.47
N LEU A 73 3.70 4.46 17.33
CA LEU A 73 2.26 4.71 17.25
C LEU A 73 1.45 3.42 17.47
N LEU A 74 1.86 2.33 16.83
CA LEU A 74 1.16 1.04 16.98
C LEU A 74 1.36 0.46 18.39
N SER A 75 2.51 0.64 19.02
CA SER A 75 2.74 0.30 20.43
C SER A 75 1.87 1.14 21.38
N HIS A 76 1.68 2.43 21.08
CA HIS A 76 0.80 3.29 21.86
C HIS A 76 -0.67 2.87 21.72
N ILE A 77 -1.13 2.52 20.51
CA ILE A 77 -2.47 1.97 20.27
C ILE A 77 -2.67 0.69 21.08
N ASN A 78 -1.71 -0.24 21.06
CA ASN A 78 -1.75 -1.47 21.87
C ASN A 78 -1.94 -1.13 23.36
N PHE A 79 -1.10 -0.23 23.89
CA PHE A 79 -1.17 0.21 25.29
C PHE A 79 -2.53 0.78 25.65
N LEU A 80 -3.10 1.67 24.82
CA LEU A 80 -4.42 2.25 25.05
C LEU A 80 -5.53 1.19 25.04
N LEU A 81 -5.48 0.25 24.09
CA LEU A 81 -6.48 -0.81 23.97
C LEU A 81 -6.35 -1.88 25.06
N GLY A 82 -5.20 -1.97 25.73
CA GLY A 82 -4.89 -3.08 26.63
C GLY A 82 -4.92 -4.42 25.89
N SER A 83 -4.52 -4.43 24.61
CA SER A 83 -4.51 -5.65 23.81
C SER A 83 -3.41 -6.61 24.27
N GLU A 84 -3.70 -7.90 24.27
CA GLU A 84 -2.73 -8.92 24.70
C GLU A 84 -1.87 -9.40 23.53
N TYR A 85 -2.37 -9.24 22.31
CA TYR A 85 -1.66 -9.59 21.08
C TYR A 85 -1.85 -8.53 20.01
N GLN A 86 -0.83 -8.39 19.16
CA GLN A 86 -0.77 -7.40 18.10
C GLN A 86 -0.08 -7.97 16.85
N ILE A 87 -0.65 -7.71 15.68
CA ILE A 87 -0.06 -8.00 14.37
C ILE A 87 -0.03 -6.73 13.54
N ASN A 88 1.17 -6.23 13.26
CA ASN A 88 1.38 -5.02 12.47
C ASN A 88 1.27 -5.30 10.96
N SER A 89 0.70 -4.35 10.21
CA SER A 89 0.72 -4.41 8.75
C SER A 89 2.14 -4.24 8.21
N LYS A 90 2.43 -4.87 7.07
CA LYS A 90 3.73 -4.75 6.38
C LYS A 90 3.75 -3.49 5.52
N GLY A 91 4.94 -2.92 5.32
CA GLY A 91 5.14 -1.72 4.47
C GLY A 91 4.84 -0.40 5.19
N ASP A 92 4.51 0.63 4.43
CA ASP A 92 4.39 2.01 4.92
C ASP A 92 3.02 2.34 5.54
N GLU A 93 2.02 1.49 5.36
CA GLU A 93 0.69 1.68 5.96
C GLU A 93 0.79 1.57 7.48
N ILE A 94 0.23 2.54 8.21
CA ILE A 94 0.22 2.51 9.67
C ILE A 94 -1.08 1.85 10.13
N SER A 95 -1.11 0.53 10.10
CA SER A 95 -2.25 -0.26 10.54
C SER A 95 -1.82 -1.50 11.34
N GLY A 96 -2.73 -1.98 12.18
CA GLY A 96 -2.49 -3.16 13.01
C GLY A 96 -3.79 -3.86 13.39
N ASN A 97 -3.67 -5.17 13.64
CA ASN A 97 -4.72 -6.00 14.20
C ASN A 97 -4.37 -6.21 15.67
N PHE A 98 -5.33 -5.98 16.56
CA PHE A 98 -5.15 -6.05 18.01
C PHE A 98 -6.16 -7.03 18.60
N ALA A 99 -5.72 -7.91 19.48
CA ALA A 99 -6.59 -8.84 20.20
C ALA A 99 -6.87 -8.28 21.60
N ILE A 100 -8.08 -7.79 21.84
CA ILE A 100 -8.53 -7.39 23.17
C ILE A 100 -9.29 -8.54 23.83
N PRO A 101 -9.21 -8.71 25.16
CA PRO A 101 -9.97 -9.74 25.86
C PRO A 101 -11.48 -9.61 25.62
N TRP A 102 -12.19 -10.74 25.59
CA TRP A 102 -13.65 -10.74 25.58
C TRP A 102 -14.21 -9.98 26.80
N PRO A 103 -15.22 -9.12 26.62
CA PRO A 103 -15.82 -8.37 27.72
C PRO A 103 -16.37 -9.30 28.81
N ALA A 104 -15.92 -9.12 30.05
CA ALA A 104 -16.28 -10.00 31.18
C ALA A 104 -17.79 -10.00 31.49
N ASP A 105 -18.47 -8.88 31.22
CA ASP A 105 -19.90 -8.70 31.49
C ASP A 105 -20.80 -9.36 30.44
N PHE A 106 -20.23 -9.98 29.40
CA PHE A 106 -21.00 -10.60 28.31
C PHE A 106 -20.80 -12.11 28.29
N PRO A 107 -21.88 -12.88 28.05
CA PRO A 107 -21.78 -14.32 27.95
C PRO A 107 -20.86 -14.71 26.79
N TYR A 108 -20.22 -15.86 26.93
CA TYR A 108 -19.47 -16.45 25.82
C TYR A 108 -20.44 -16.97 24.75
N PRO A 109 -20.01 -16.98 23.48
CA PRO A 109 -20.81 -17.55 22.40
C PRO A 109 -21.10 -19.04 22.63
N PRO A 110 -22.26 -19.57 22.19
CA PRO A 110 -22.57 -20.99 22.26
C PRO A 110 -21.44 -21.86 21.70
N GLY A 111 -21.08 -22.93 22.42
CA GLY A 111 -19.92 -23.79 22.10
C GLY A 111 -18.58 -23.32 22.69
N TYR A 112 -18.55 -22.19 23.39
CA TYR A 112 -17.39 -21.72 24.16
C TYR A 112 -17.80 -21.50 25.62
N GLY A 113 -17.35 -22.40 26.52
CA GLY A 113 -17.53 -22.24 27.97
C GLY A 113 -18.89 -22.65 28.53
N GLU A 114 -19.32 -23.88 28.27
CA GLU A 114 -20.29 -24.52 29.18
C GLU A 114 -19.59 -24.80 30.51
N ASP A 115 -20.18 -24.30 31.60
CA ASP A 115 -19.93 -24.86 32.92
C ASP A 115 -20.53 -26.26 32.92
N GLU A 116 -19.72 -27.29 33.23
CA GLU A 116 -20.31 -28.55 33.67
C GLU A 116 -21.12 -28.22 34.93
N PRO A 117 -22.42 -28.53 34.97
CA PRO A 117 -23.14 -28.50 36.23
C PRO A 117 -22.46 -29.52 37.14
N ASP A 118 -22.09 -29.10 38.36
CA ASP A 118 -21.67 -30.01 39.43
C ASP A 118 -22.76 -31.09 39.58
N ASP A 119 -22.45 -32.29 39.08
CA ASP A 119 -23.29 -33.48 39.22
C ASP A 119 -23.12 -34.00 40.66
N ASP A 120 -23.81 -33.34 41.58
CA ASP A 120 -24.10 -33.91 42.89
C ASP A 120 -25.54 -33.57 43.29
N THR A 121 -26.50 -34.24 42.66
CA THR A 121 -27.68 -34.79 43.36
C THR A 121 -28.46 -35.78 42.49
N SER A 122 -28.50 -37.01 42.98
CA SER A 122 -29.23 -38.17 42.42
C SER A 122 -30.77 -37.99 42.40
N PRO A 123 -31.51 -38.89 41.72
CA PRO A 123 -32.68 -38.56 40.90
C PRO A 123 -34.03 -38.75 41.59
N HIS A 124 -35.06 -38.02 41.15
CA HIS A 124 -36.45 -38.48 41.30
C HIS A 124 -37.35 -38.10 40.11
N VAL A 125 -37.71 -39.14 39.34
CA VAL A 125 -39.06 -39.50 38.86
C VAL A 125 -39.78 -38.53 37.88
N ALA A 126 -39.94 -39.01 36.63
CA ALA A 126 -40.91 -38.54 35.64
C ALA A 126 -42.36 -38.97 36.01
N PRO A 127 -43.42 -38.35 35.45
CA PRO A 127 -43.95 -38.77 34.14
C PRO A 127 -44.39 -37.60 33.23
N SER A 128 -44.08 -37.61 31.92
CA SER A 128 -44.93 -38.11 30.83
C SER A 128 -46.36 -37.54 30.78
N SER A 129 -46.69 -36.76 29.73
CA SER A 129 -47.82 -37.00 28.80
C SER A 129 -47.98 -35.86 27.77
N THR A 130 -47.89 -36.20 26.49
CA THR A 130 -48.21 -35.44 25.26
C THR A 130 -49.74 -35.56 24.92
N PRO A 131 -50.29 -35.18 23.73
CA PRO A 131 -50.67 -33.82 23.29
C PRO A 131 -52.08 -33.70 22.61
N GLY A 132 -52.49 -32.46 22.24
CA GLY A 132 -53.38 -32.13 21.10
C GLY A 132 -54.78 -31.54 21.44
N PRO A 133 -55.58 -31.03 20.46
CA PRO A 133 -55.23 -30.31 19.22
C PRO A 133 -56.15 -29.08 18.85
N SER A 134 -55.65 -28.21 17.94
CA SER A 134 -56.29 -27.44 16.84
C SER A 134 -57.66 -26.70 16.94
N THR A 135 -57.61 -25.33 16.86
CA THR A 135 -58.29 -24.32 15.97
C THR A 135 -59.81 -24.39 15.62
N PRO A 136 -60.49 -23.39 14.96
CA PRO A 136 -60.15 -22.00 14.50
C PRO A 136 -61.27 -20.93 14.70
N LYS A 137 -61.07 -19.73 14.10
CA LYS A 137 -62.02 -18.63 13.70
C LYS A 137 -62.08 -17.45 14.69
N THR A 138 -62.13 -16.15 14.32
CA THR A 138 -62.42 -15.42 13.07
C THR A 138 -61.99 -13.94 13.26
N ALA A 139 -61.61 -13.24 12.19
CA ALA A 139 -61.53 -11.76 12.15
C ALA A 139 -62.93 -11.12 11.96
N PRO A 140 -63.11 -9.81 12.21
CA PRO A 140 -63.10 -8.86 11.07
C PRO A 140 -62.57 -7.42 11.32
N LYS A 141 -61.90 -6.90 10.28
CA LYS A 141 -61.95 -5.59 9.57
C LYS A 141 -62.29 -4.24 10.26
N SER A 142 -61.30 -3.33 10.18
CA SER A 142 -61.28 -1.94 9.62
C SER A 142 -62.27 -0.84 10.04
N HIS A 143 -61.74 0.33 10.44
CA HIS A 143 -61.90 1.64 9.74
C HIS A 143 -61.03 2.77 10.38
N LEU A 144 -60.46 3.63 9.51
CA LEU A 144 -60.24 5.11 9.55
C LEU A 144 -60.06 5.85 10.92
N GLU A 145 -59.29 6.93 11.12
CA GLU A 145 -58.63 7.96 10.27
C GLU A 145 -57.79 8.91 11.19
N SER A 146 -56.89 9.71 10.60
CA SER A 146 -56.36 11.03 11.05
C SER A 146 -55.38 11.19 12.24
N SER A 147 -54.17 11.70 11.91
CA SER A 147 -53.21 12.44 12.77
C SER A 147 -53.69 13.88 13.08
N PRO A 148 -52.92 14.81 13.70
CA PRO A 148 -51.65 14.73 14.46
C PRO A 148 -51.71 15.49 15.82
N ASN A 149 -50.72 15.30 16.70
CA ASN A 149 -50.07 16.32 17.57
C ASN A 149 -49.24 15.62 18.66
N ASP A 150 -47.93 15.50 18.46
CA ASP A 150 -46.95 15.19 19.50
C ASP A 150 -46.20 16.48 19.85
N ASP A 151 -46.55 17.07 20.99
CA ASP A 151 -45.71 17.97 21.78
C ASP A 151 -45.32 17.22 23.06
N PHE A 152 -44.04 17.31 23.43
CA PHE A 152 -43.45 16.75 24.66
C PHE A 152 -43.47 15.20 24.71
N GLU A 153 -42.41 14.47 25.07
CA GLU A 153 -41.63 14.60 26.29
C GLU A 153 -40.47 13.60 26.23
N SER A 154 -39.38 13.94 26.92
CA SER A 154 -38.25 13.07 27.23
C SER A 154 -38.68 11.67 27.69
N SER A 155 -38.04 10.63 27.15
CA SER A 155 -38.14 9.25 27.63
C SER A 155 -36.73 8.68 27.87
N PRO A 156 -36.54 7.68 28.75
CA PRO A 156 -36.33 7.90 30.18
C PRO A 156 -34.88 7.53 30.58
N LYS A 157 -34.36 8.17 31.63
CA LYS A 157 -33.13 7.72 32.28
C LYS A 157 -33.38 6.38 32.99
N ILE A 158 -32.96 5.27 32.38
CA ILE A 158 -32.84 3.98 33.05
C ILE A 158 -31.58 4.02 33.93
N PRO A 159 -31.65 3.79 35.25
CA PRO A 159 -30.48 3.78 36.11
C PRO A 159 -29.77 2.43 35.98
N TYR A 160 -28.65 2.39 35.25
CA TYR A 160 -27.75 1.24 35.25
C TYR A 160 -26.69 1.39 36.36
N PRO A 161 -26.40 0.33 37.13
CA PRO A 161 -25.37 0.33 38.14
C PRO A 161 -23.99 0.45 37.48
N SER A 162 -23.18 1.41 37.93
CA SER A 162 -21.81 1.59 37.46
C SER A 162 -20.92 0.44 37.90
N PRO A 163 -20.28 -0.31 36.97
CA PRO A 163 -19.19 -1.20 37.32
C PRO A 163 -17.95 -0.37 37.67
N LYS A 164 -17.26 -0.71 38.76
CA LYS A 164 -16.04 -0.03 39.20
C LYS A 164 -14.93 -0.20 38.15
N GLN A 165 -14.70 0.84 37.34
CA GLN A 165 -13.53 0.97 36.48
C GLN A 165 -12.36 1.61 37.25
N PRO A 166 -11.10 1.32 36.89
CA PRO A 166 -9.97 2.08 37.40
C PRO A 166 -10.09 3.55 36.97
N SER A 167 -9.88 4.46 37.92
CA SER A 167 -10.09 5.89 37.72
C SER A 167 -9.22 6.46 36.57
N PRO A 168 -9.61 7.57 35.93
CA PRO A 168 -8.78 8.27 34.93
C PRO A 168 -7.35 8.56 35.42
N ARG A 169 -7.20 8.82 36.73
CA ARG A 169 -5.90 8.98 37.39
C ARG A 169 -5.03 7.72 37.37
N THR A 170 -5.62 6.54 37.30
CA THR A 170 -4.91 5.25 37.26
C THR A 170 -4.34 4.96 35.86
N LEU A 171 -5.02 5.42 34.81
CA LEU A 171 -4.53 5.35 33.42
C LEU A 171 -3.47 6.41 33.14
N GLU A 172 -3.66 7.65 33.61
CA GLU A 172 -2.63 8.70 33.60
C GLU A 172 -1.39 8.29 34.41
N ALA A 173 -1.56 7.69 35.60
CA ALA A 173 -0.44 7.21 36.40
C ALA A 173 0.32 6.06 35.73
N ARG A 174 -0.37 5.18 34.98
CA ARG A 174 0.28 4.12 34.19
C ARG A 174 1.00 4.68 32.96
N ALA A 175 0.44 5.68 32.29
CA ALA A 175 1.10 6.39 31.20
C ALA A 175 2.35 7.14 31.71
N LYS A 176 2.23 7.83 32.85
CA LYS A 176 3.34 8.53 33.51
C LYS A 176 4.42 7.55 34.00
N ALA A 177 4.04 6.42 34.59
CA ALA A 177 4.97 5.36 35.00
C ALA A 177 5.69 4.69 33.80
N PHE A 178 5.02 4.58 32.65
CA PHE A 178 5.64 4.12 31.40
C PHE A 178 6.72 5.12 30.91
N PHE A 179 6.42 6.42 30.93
CA PHE A 179 7.39 7.49 30.62
C PHE A 179 8.54 7.58 31.65
N GLU A 180 8.27 7.34 32.94
CA GLU A 180 9.24 7.37 34.04
C GLU A 180 10.10 6.09 34.12
N SER A 181 9.69 4.98 33.49
CA SER A 181 10.44 3.69 33.49
C SER A 181 11.75 3.70 32.69
N GLY A 182 12.10 4.81 32.04
CA GLY A 182 13.42 5.02 31.42
C GLY A 182 13.71 4.20 30.16
N ILE A 183 12.71 3.50 29.60
CA ILE A 183 12.82 2.73 28.35
C ILE A 183 13.04 3.66 27.13
N TRP A 184 12.63 4.93 27.22
CA TRP A 184 12.82 5.94 26.17
C TRP A 184 14.25 6.55 26.11
N THR A 185 15.01 6.55 27.21
CA THR A 185 16.27 7.33 27.32
C THR A 185 17.56 6.62 26.86
N ARG A 186 17.52 5.43 26.26
CA ARG A 186 18.75 4.72 25.85
C ARG A 186 19.23 4.96 24.41
N HIS A 187 18.61 5.85 23.63
CA HIS A 187 19.11 6.24 22.31
C HIS A 187 19.28 7.75 22.10
N ILE A 188 19.71 8.48 23.12
CA ILE A 188 20.33 9.79 22.93
C ILE A 188 21.65 9.82 23.70
N ARG A 189 22.73 9.40 23.04
CA ARG A 189 24.09 9.81 23.38
C ARG A 189 24.70 10.42 22.12
N VAL A 190 24.38 11.68 21.87
CA VAL A 190 25.11 12.49 20.88
C VAL A 190 26.32 13.05 21.60
N SER A 191 27.51 12.64 21.16
CA SER A 191 28.77 13.21 21.61
C SER A 191 28.83 14.70 21.27
N SER A 192 29.03 15.52 22.29
CA SER A 192 29.30 16.94 22.20
C SER A 192 30.69 17.19 21.58
N VAL A 193 30.74 17.92 20.46
CA VAL A 193 31.89 18.76 20.12
C VAL A 193 31.36 20.19 19.99
N ILE A 194 31.84 21.01 20.91
CA ILE A 194 31.55 22.43 21.05
C ILE A 194 32.40 23.19 20.05
N THR A 195 31.78 23.95 19.16
CA THR A 195 32.42 25.10 18.52
C THR A 195 31.40 26.24 18.44
N GLN A 196 31.58 27.25 19.29
CA GLN A 196 30.78 28.48 19.28
C GLN A 196 31.13 29.37 18.07
N PRO A 197 30.18 30.16 17.54
CA PRO A 197 30.51 31.41 16.89
C PRO A 197 30.04 32.62 17.71
N LYS A 198 30.96 33.58 17.80
CA LYS A 198 30.83 34.93 18.38
C LYS A 198 29.69 35.73 17.75
N ARG A 199 29.00 36.48 18.62
CA ARG A 199 28.21 37.68 18.29
C ARG A 199 29.11 38.78 17.72
N GLN A 200 28.64 39.47 16.67
CA GLN A 200 28.93 40.88 16.48
C GLN A 200 27.77 41.57 15.75
N SER A 201 27.34 42.68 16.34
CA SER A 201 26.36 43.65 15.87
C SER A 201 27.00 44.69 14.94
N SER A 202 26.24 45.24 14.00
CA SER A 202 26.20 46.70 13.73
C SER A 202 25.19 47.05 12.63
N GLN A 203 24.72 48.29 12.72
CA GLN A 203 23.67 48.96 11.96
C GLN A 203 24.11 49.38 10.55
N GLY A 204 23.13 49.70 9.68
CA GLY A 204 23.23 50.86 8.79
C GLY A 204 22.86 50.67 7.31
N SER A 205 21.77 51.35 6.93
CA SER A 205 21.58 52.10 5.65
C SER A 205 21.10 51.37 4.38
N ALA A 206 19.96 51.84 3.85
CA ALA A 206 19.51 51.68 2.46
C ALA A 206 20.30 52.62 1.51
N PRO A 207 20.26 52.49 0.15
CA PRO A 207 19.07 52.88 -0.65
C PRO A 207 18.78 52.12 -1.99
N THR A 208 17.50 52.19 -2.42
CA THR A 208 16.94 52.38 -3.80
C THR A 208 17.12 51.37 -4.97
N THR A 209 16.04 50.60 -5.25
CA THR A 209 15.33 50.15 -6.51
C THR A 209 16.02 50.01 -7.90
N PRO A 210 15.37 49.39 -8.93
CA PRO A 210 14.46 48.22 -8.99
C PRO A 210 14.80 47.24 -10.16
N ASP A 211 13.94 46.22 -10.34
CA ASP A 211 13.58 45.53 -11.60
C ASP A 211 13.94 44.03 -11.73
N GLY A 212 13.02 43.26 -12.31
CA GLY A 212 13.22 41.85 -12.68
C GLY A 212 12.23 40.84 -12.08
N GLY A 213 11.05 40.72 -12.67
CA GLY A 213 10.04 39.72 -12.33
C GLY A 213 10.51 38.26 -12.53
N GLY A 214 10.31 37.44 -11.50
CA GLY A 214 10.57 36.00 -11.53
C GLY A 214 9.37 35.20 -10.99
N LYS A 215 8.60 34.60 -11.90
CA LYS A 215 7.49 33.69 -11.61
C LYS A 215 8.00 32.47 -10.83
N ARG A 216 7.53 32.30 -9.59
CA ARG A 216 7.80 31.13 -8.73
C ARG A 216 7.12 29.88 -9.32
N ARG A 217 7.91 28.93 -9.79
CA ARG A 217 7.48 27.54 -10.07
C ARG A 217 7.55 26.74 -8.78
N PHE A 218 6.41 26.22 -8.31
CA PHE A 218 6.36 25.19 -7.27
C PHE A 218 6.40 23.82 -7.95
N SER A 219 7.52 23.11 -7.84
CA SER A 219 7.66 21.71 -8.28
C SER A 219 7.90 20.82 -7.06
N TRP A 220 6.95 19.96 -6.71
CA TRP A 220 7.14 18.90 -5.72
C TRP A 220 7.41 17.57 -6.44
N ILE A 221 8.68 17.17 -6.48
CA ILE A 221 9.12 15.77 -6.67
C ILE A 221 10.32 15.56 -5.74
N PRO A 222 10.23 14.70 -4.71
CA PRO A 222 11.41 14.32 -3.94
C PRO A 222 12.22 13.30 -4.75
N ARG A 223 13.42 13.70 -5.19
CA ARG A 223 14.48 12.76 -5.58
C ARG A 223 15.17 12.27 -4.30
N SER A 224 14.88 11.07 -3.84
CA SER A 224 15.66 10.44 -2.75
C SER A 224 16.97 9.88 -3.31
N LYS A 225 18.09 10.41 -2.82
CA LYS A 225 19.40 9.75 -2.89
C LYS A 225 19.38 8.54 -1.95
N ALA A 226 19.94 7.42 -2.41
CA ALA A 226 20.06 6.19 -1.61
C ALA A 226 20.93 6.42 -0.37
N PRO A 227 20.49 6.08 0.85
CA PRO A 227 21.35 6.06 2.01
C PRO A 227 22.06 4.70 2.17
N PHE A 228 23.32 4.81 2.54
CA PHE A 228 24.27 3.76 2.88
C PHE A 228 23.75 2.87 4.03
N ILE A 229 23.93 1.54 3.89
CA ILE A 229 23.48 0.51 4.84
C ILE A 229 24.58 0.26 5.89
N PRO A 230 24.36 0.49 7.19
CA PRO A 230 25.16 -0.13 8.25
C PRO A 230 24.59 -1.53 8.56
N ARG A 231 25.49 -2.51 8.69
CA ARG A 231 25.18 -3.92 8.97
C ARG A 231 24.71 -4.14 10.41
N ASN A 232 23.64 -4.93 10.54
CA ASN A 232 23.22 -5.78 11.68
C ASN A 232 23.70 -5.45 13.11
N CYS A 233 22.74 -5.17 14.00
CA CYS A 233 22.82 -5.61 15.40
C CYS A 233 21.68 -6.62 15.68
N SER A 234 22.08 -7.77 16.23
CA SER A 234 21.29 -9.00 16.38
C SER A 234 20.15 -8.89 17.41
N TYR A 235 18.99 -9.41 17.04
CA TYR A 235 17.75 -9.56 17.83
C TYR A 235 17.90 -10.39 19.13
N ASN A 236 19.06 -11.02 19.39
CA ASN A 236 19.23 -11.94 20.52
C ASN A 236 19.43 -11.27 21.90
N THR A 237 19.80 -9.98 21.94
CA THR A 237 20.15 -9.32 23.22
C THR A 237 18.91 -8.81 23.98
N LEU A 238 17.85 -8.45 23.25
CA LEU A 238 16.59 -7.97 23.83
C LEU A 238 15.75 -9.11 24.43
N THR A 239 15.75 -10.29 23.79
CA THR A 239 15.08 -11.50 24.29
C THR A 239 15.71 -12.00 25.59
N LYS A 240 17.05 -12.02 25.66
CA LYS A 240 17.77 -12.42 26.90
C LYS A 240 17.55 -11.46 28.06
N ALA A 241 17.37 -10.16 27.79
CA ALA A 241 17.09 -9.17 28.83
C ALA A 241 15.68 -9.32 29.42
N LEU A 242 14.70 -9.72 28.59
CA LEU A 242 13.33 -10.00 29.03
C LEU A 242 13.25 -11.33 29.79
N GLU A 243 13.98 -12.36 29.37
CA GLU A 243 14.07 -13.65 30.09
C GLU A 243 14.69 -13.49 31.49
N HIS A 244 15.72 -12.66 31.65
CA HIS A 244 16.33 -12.38 32.96
C HIS A 244 15.42 -11.59 33.90
N ALA A 245 14.56 -10.71 33.38
CA ALA A 245 13.59 -9.97 34.18
C ALA A 245 12.47 -10.89 34.71
N ASP A 246 12.08 -11.89 33.92
CA ASP A 246 11.04 -12.87 34.27
C ASP A 246 11.55 -13.93 35.29
N GLU A 247 12.84 -14.31 35.19
CA GLU A 247 13.56 -15.11 36.18
C GLU A 247 13.67 -14.40 37.56
N ALA A 248 13.92 -13.08 37.55
CA ALA A 248 14.02 -12.29 38.77
C ALA A 248 12.67 -12.13 39.49
N LEU A 249 11.56 -12.12 38.74
CA LEU A 249 10.21 -12.08 39.31
C LEU A 249 9.79 -13.44 39.92
N LYS A 250 10.23 -14.55 39.32
CA LYS A 250 9.97 -15.92 39.83
C LYS A 250 10.72 -16.23 41.12
N LYS A 251 11.91 -15.68 41.34
CA LYS A 251 12.71 -15.88 42.56
C LYS A 251 12.17 -15.17 43.81
N LYS A 252 11.17 -14.31 43.69
CA LYS A 252 10.63 -13.52 44.81
C LYS A 252 9.46 -14.19 45.55
N ASN A 253 8.91 -15.30 45.03
CA ASN A 253 7.71 -15.96 45.56
C ASN A 253 7.91 -17.46 45.90
N GLN A 254 8.96 -17.81 46.66
CA GLN A 254 9.08 -19.15 47.24
C GLN A 254 9.63 -19.10 48.67
N SER A 255 8.75 -19.36 49.65
CA SER A 255 9.13 -19.79 51.00
C SER A 255 8.57 -21.19 51.26
N SER A 256 9.47 -22.18 51.15
CA SER A 256 9.60 -23.45 51.89
C SER A 256 8.52 -24.55 51.82
N PRO A 257 8.92 -25.84 51.96
CA PRO A 257 8.26 -26.98 51.30
C PRO A 257 7.70 -28.06 52.25
N SER A 258 6.69 -28.81 51.81
CA SER A 258 6.43 -30.16 52.34
C SER A 258 5.88 -31.10 51.26
N THR A 259 6.72 -32.09 50.93
CA THR A 259 6.50 -33.46 50.40
C THR A 259 5.43 -33.77 49.34
N PRO A 260 5.77 -34.53 48.28
CA PRO A 260 4.85 -34.87 47.20
C PRO A 260 4.05 -36.13 47.52
N ASP A 261 2.71 -36.01 47.52
CA ASP A 261 1.83 -37.17 47.39
C ASP A 261 1.46 -37.37 45.91
N LYS A 262 1.57 -38.61 45.46
CA LYS A 262 1.30 -39.03 44.08
C LYS A 262 -0.16 -39.43 43.98
N SER A 263 -1.02 -38.59 43.40
CA SER A 263 -2.21 -39.10 42.72
C SER A 263 -2.77 -38.13 41.67
N SER A 264 -3.21 -38.74 40.56
CA SER A 264 -4.09 -38.20 39.52
C SER A 264 -3.56 -37.04 38.65
N ASN A 265 -2.97 -37.44 37.52
CA ASN A 265 -2.73 -36.57 36.38
C ASN A 265 -4.04 -36.38 35.60
N VAL A 266 -4.93 -35.52 36.10
CA VAL A 266 -6.06 -35.02 35.29
C VAL A 266 -5.58 -33.76 34.57
N PRO A 267 -5.57 -33.71 33.22
CA PRO A 267 -5.20 -32.49 32.52
C PRO A 267 -6.28 -31.43 32.81
N ILE A 268 -5.95 -30.47 33.65
CA ILE A 268 -6.75 -29.25 33.83
C ILE A 268 -6.82 -28.59 32.44
N LYS A 269 -7.94 -28.76 31.72
CA LYS A 269 -8.26 -28.01 30.51
C LYS A 269 -8.33 -26.53 30.92
N ARG A 270 -7.23 -25.79 30.74
CA ARG A 270 -7.26 -24.32 30.89
C ARG A 270 -8.32 -23.81 29.92
N LYS A 271 -9.42 -23.24 30.44
CA LYS A 271 -10.45 -22.54 29.64
C LYS A 271 -9.70 -21.54 28.73
N GLN A 272 -9.68 -21.80 27.43
CA GLN A 272 -8.99 -20.92 26.48
C GLN A 272 -9.71 -19.57 26.49
N ARG A 273 -8.94 -18.50 26.67
CA ARG A 273 -9.48 -17.15 26.72
C ARG A 273 -9.96 -16.71 25.33
N LEU A 274 -11.11 -16.05 25.29
CA LEU A 274 -11.67 -15.47 24.07
C LEU A 274 -11.19 -14.04 23.88
N TYR A 275 -11.04 -13.64 22.62
CA TYR A 275 -10.60 -12.31 22.21
C TYR A 275 -11.54 -11.71 21.18
N ILE A 276 -11.52 -10.39 21.09
CA ILE A 276 -12.11 -9.62 19.99
C ILE A 276 -10.98 -9.04 19.16
N GLN A 277 -11.06 -9.21 17.84
CA GLN A 277 -10.14 -8.57 16.91
C GLN A 277 -10.56 -7.10 16.70
N VAL A 278 -9.61 -6.18 16.82
CA VAL A 278 -9.76 -4.75 16.53
C VAL A 278 -8.74 -4.38 15.47
N ASP A 279 -9.21 -3.89 14.33
CA ASP A 279 -8.38 -3.47 13.22
C ASP A 279 -8.29 -1.95 13.26
N VAL A 280 -7.10 -1.41 13.50
CA VAL A 280 -6.88 0.04 13.61
C VAL A 280 -6.02 0.52 12.47
N THR A 281 -6.51 1.52 11.73
CA THR A 281 -5.76 2.23 10.69
C THR A 281 -5.54 3.68 11.10
N TYR A 282 -4.28 4.11 11.12
CA TYR A 282 -3.93 5.52 11.29
C TYR A 282 -3.80 6.24 9.95
N CYS A 283 -4.43 7.41 9.86
CA CYS A 283 -4.32 8.33 8.73
C CYS A 283 -3.52 9.57 9.13
N PHE A 284 -2.74 10.14 8.20
CA PHE A 284 -1.94 11.34 8.48
C PHE A 284 -2.79 12.61 8.55
N ASP A 285 -3.94 12.62 7.90
CA ASP A 285 -4.88 13.73 7.98
C ASP A 285 -6.35 13.28 8.00
N VAL A 286 -7.21 14.19 8.46
CA VAL A 286 -8.67 13.98 8.57
C VAL A 286 -9.33 13.76 7.21
N ARG A 287 -8.77 14.26 6.10
CA ARG A 287 -9.37 14.05 4.77
C ARG A 287 -9.17 12.60 4.34
N GLN A 288 -7.98 12.06 4.52
CA GLN A 288 -7.68 10.65 4.29
C GLN A 288 -8.54 9.77 5.19
N ALA A 289 -8.67 10.12 6.46
CA ALA A 289 -9.49 9.37 7.41
C ALA A 289 -10.98 9.34 7.01
N LYS A 290 -11.54 10.49 6.62
CA LYS A 290 -12.91 10.61 6.09
C LYS A 290 -13.10 9.82 4.79
N TYR A 291 -12.11 9.82 3.90
CA TYR A 291 -12.15 9.04 2.67
C TYR A 291 -12.10 7.54 2.96
N MET A 292 -11.23 7.10 3.87
CA MET A 292 -11.11 5.70 4.25
C MET A 292 -12.41 5.19 4.88
N ARG A 293 -13.02 5.97 5.79
CA ARG A 293 -14.34 5.67 6.36
C ARG A 293 -15.38 5.50 5.27
N PHE A 294 -15.43 6.44 4.31
CA PHE A 294 -16.31 6.36 3.16
C PHE A 294 -16.06 5.09 2.34
N PHE A 295 -14.82 4.81 1.95
CA PHE A 295 -14.50 3.68 1.09
C PHE A 295 -14.71 2.31 1.76
N GLN A 296 -14.59 2.22 3.08
CA GLN A 296 -14.80 0.97 3.83
C GLN A 296 -16.26 0.77 4.29
N SER A 297 -17.12 1.78 4.19
CA SER A 297 -18.50 1.70 4.66
C SER A 297 -19.37 0.78 3.77
N HIS A 298 -20.39 0.19 4.40
CA HIS A 298 -21.42 -0.67 3.81
C HIS A 298 -20.91 -1.99 3.21
N GLY A 299 -19.71 -2.42 3.59
CA GLY A 299 -19.15 -3.71 3.18
C GLY A 299 -18.96 -3.85 1.67
N ASP A 300 -19.87 -4.55 1.00
CA ASP A 300 -19.74 -4.90 -0.42
C ASP A 300 -20.18 -3.79 -1.39
N ILE A 301 -20.69 -2.64 -0.90
CA ILE A 301 -21.23 -1.57 -1.76
C ILE A 301 -20.25 -1.13 -2.84
N TRP A 302 -18.95 -1.01 -2.53
CA TRP A 302 -17.93 -0.60 -3.48
C TRP A 302 -17.51 -1.71 -4.45
N GLN A 303 -17.69 -2.98 -4.06
CA GLN A 303 -17.51 -4.09 -5.01
C GLN A 303 -18.64 -4.06 -6.05
N ILE A 304 -19.85 -3.73 -5.61
CA ILE A 304 -21.04 -3.61 -6.45
C ILE A 304 -20.94 -2.36 -7.34
N LEU A 305 -20.85 -1.15 -6.75
CA LEU A 305 -20.68 0.11 -7.50
C LEU A 305 -19.46 0.06 -8.41
N GLY A 306 -18.35 -0.52 -7.94
CA GLY A 306 -17.13 -0.70 -8.75
C GLY A 306 -17.28 -1.71 -9.88
N SER A 307 -18.29 -2.57 -9.87
CA SER A 307 -18.67 -3.38 -11.05
C SER A 307 -19.54 -2.57 -12.02
N THR A 308 -20.39 -1.69 -11.50
CA THR A 308 -21.30 -0.82 -12.27
C THR A 308 -20.57 0.27 -13.06
N ILE A 309 -19.62 0.99 -12.45
CA ILE A 309 -18.97 2.16 -13.08
C ILE A 309 -17.77 1.79 -13.96
N ARG A 310 -17.26 0.56 -13.84
CA ARG A 310 -16.03 0.11 -14.51
C ARG A 310 -16.13 0.07 -16.04
N PRO A 311 -17.25 -0.36 -16.67
CA PRO A 311 -17.43 -0.29 -18.11
C PRO A 311 -17.28 1.14 -18.67
N MET A 312 -17.61 2.16 -17.86
CA MET A 312 -17.45 3.58 -18.20
C MET A 312 -16.03 4.11 -18.01
N GLY A 313 -15.06 3.24 -17.70
CA GLY A 313 -13.67 3.62 -17.48
C GLY A 313 -13.39 4.26 -16.13
N LEU A 314 -14.31 4.18 -15.17
CA LEU A 314 -14.12 4.72 -13.82
C LEU A 314 -13.57 3.68 -12.86
N THR A 315 -12.84 4.13 -11.86
CA THR A 315 -12.35 3.28 -10.76
C THR A 315 -12.30 4.07 -9.47
N VAL A 316 -12.81 3.47 -8.40
CA VAL A 316 -12.61 3.96 -7.03
C VAL A 316 -11.68 2.98 -6.32
N ASP A 317 -10.62 3.49 -5.70
CA ASP A 317 -9.70 2.72 -4.85
C ASP A 317 -9.55 3.36 -3.47
N ASN A 318 -8.55 2.95 -2.69
CA ASN A 318 -8.30 3.47 -1.35
C ASN A 318 -7.77 4.92 -1.33
N LEU A 319 -7.54 5.55 -2.49
CA LEU A 319 -7.11 6.94 -2.58
C LEU A 319 -8.23 7.85 -3.08
N GLY A 320 -8.96 7.44 -4.12
CA GLY A 320 -9.97 8.30 -4.74
C GLY A 320 -10.67 7.69 -5.93
N LEU A 321 -11.39 8.55 -6.64
CA LEU A 321 -11.99 8.28 -7.94
C LEU A 321 -11.02 8.65 -9.07
N TRP A 322 -10.95 7.78 -10.06
CA TRP A 322 -10.09 7.88 -11.23
C TRP A 322 -10.90 7.64 -12.50
N ILE A 323 -10.54 8.32 -13.58
CA ILE A 323 -10.93 7.95 -14.95
C ILE A 323 -9.75 7.26 -15.63
N ARG A 324 -10.03 6.32 -16.53
CA ARG A 324 -9.00 5.57 -17.26
C ARG A 324 -8.96 5.96 -18.72
N VAL A 325 -7.75 6.16 -19.24
CA VAL A 325 -7.49 6.32 -20.68
C VAL A 325 -7.63 4.95 -21.38
N PRO A 326 -8.61 4.74 -22.28
CA PRO A 326 -8.91 3.42 -22.87
C PRO A 326 -7.74 2.79 -23.61
N GLU A 327 -6.97 3.60 -24.35
CA GLU A 327 -5.82 3.17 -25.13
C GLU A 327 -4.73 2.57 -24.23
N ILE A 328 -4.50 3.20 -23.08
CA ILE A 328 -3.50 2.77 -22.09
C ILE A 328 -4.01 1.57 -21.29
N GLU A 329 -5.32 1.55 -20.97
CA GLU A 329 -5.92 0.52 -20.11
C GLU A 329 -5.75 -0.90 -20.66
N ARG A 330 -5.78 -1.05 -21.99
CA ARG A 330 -5.59 -2.33 -22.70
C ARG A 330 -4.24 -2.98 -22.38
N VAL A 331 -3.23 -2.16 -22.10
CA VAL A 331 -1.85 -2.62 -21.85
C VAL A 331 -1.50 -2.51 -20.35
N ASN A 332 -1.78 -1.36 -19.74
CA ASN A 332 -1.45 -1.10 -18.34
C ASN A 332 -2.56 -0.33 -17.61
N LYS A 333 -3.36 -1.08 -16.86
CA LYS A 333 -4.50 -0.57 -16.07
C LYS A 333 -4.13 0.49 -15.03
N ASN A 334 -2.91 0.43 -14.48
CA ASN A 334 -2.46 1.38 -13.45
C ASN A 334 -1.98 2.68 -14.07
N GLN A 335 -1.20 2.61 -15.16
CA GLN A 335 -0.76 3.80 -15.89
C GLN A 335 -1.90 4.53 -16.58
N ALA A 336 -3.02 3.86 -16.86
CA ALA A 336 -4.19 4.46 -17.48
C ALA A 336 -4.96 5.42 -16.56
N LYS A 337 -4.74 5.39 -15.24
CA LYS A 337 -5.50 6.19 -14.27
C LYS A 337 -5.13 7.67 -14.34
N VAL A 338 -6.14 8.52 -14.42
CA VAL A 338 -6.09 9.98 -14.26
C VAL A 338 -6.95 10.33 -13.06
N TRP A 339 -6.40 11.11 -12.14
CA TRP A 339 -7.04 11.43 -10.87
C TRP A 339 -8.25 12.35 -11.09
N LEU A 340 -9.38 12.07 -10.43
CA LEU A 340 -10.53 12.98 -10.41
C LEU A 340 -10.65 13.66 -9.04
N THR A 341 -10.85 12.90 -7.96
CA THR A 341 -11.11 13.46 -6.62
C THR A 341 -11.00 12.41 -5.52
N SER A 342 -10.61 12.84 -4.31
CA SER A 342 -10.73 12.08 -3.06
C SER A 342 -11.88 12.56 -2.17
N LYS A 343 -12.72 13.49 -2.64
CA LYS A 343 -13.83 14.02 -1.83
C LYS A 343 -15.07 13.14 -2.00
N PRO A 344 -15.52 12.42 -0.94
CA PRO A 344 -16.66 11.50 -1.02
C PRO A 344 -17.93 12.08 -1.66
N THR A 345 -18.26 13.32 -1.33
CA THR A 345 -19.45 14.01 -1.85
C THR A 345 -19.40 14.19 -3.37
N PHE A 346 -18.23 14.55 -3.92
CA PHE A 346 -18.05 14.67 -5.37
C PHE A 346 -18.06 13.31 -6.06
N ILE A 347 -17.56 12.25 -5.41
CA ILE A 347 -17.62 10.89 -5.96
C ILE A 347 -19.07 10.43 -6.10
N LEU A 348 -19.86 10.55 -5.04
CA LEU A 348 -21.28 10.16 -5.05
C LEU A 348 -22.09 11.00 -6.04
N LYS A 349 -21.87 12.32 -6.07
CA LYS A 349 -22.50 13.23 -7.04
C LYS A 349 -22.15 12.85 -8.48
N PHE A 350 -20.88 12.58 -8.76
CA PHE A 350 -20.41 12.26 -10.10
C PHE A 350 -20.96 10.92 -10.59
N ILE A 351 -20.98 9.90 -9.72
CA ILE A 351 -21.59 8.59 -10.00
C ILE A 351 -23.11 8.71 -10.15
N GLY A 352 -23.75 9.70 -9.50
CA GLY A 352 -25.17 9.97 -9.63
C GLY A 352 -26.03 9.23 -8.61
N VAL A 353 -25.51 9.00 -7.40
CA VAL A 353 -26.22 8.34 -6.29
C VAL A 353 -26.47 9.31 -5.12
N SER A 354 -27.48 9.02 -4.29
CA SER A 354 -27.94 9.93 -3.22
C SER A 354 -26.91 10.07 -2.09
N ILE A 355 -26.35 11.28 -1.94
CA ILE A 355 -25.39 11.59 -0.87
C ILE A 355 -25.99 11.37 0.53
N PRO A 356 -27.19 11.89 0.86
CA PRO A 356 -27.76 11.70 2.20
C PRO A 356 -28.06 10.24 2.52
N GLN A 357 -28.51 9.45 1.53
CA GLN A 357 -28.82 8.04 1.72
C GLN A 357 -27.55 7.22 1.99
N TYR A 358 -26.42 7.56 1.33
CA TYR A 358 -25.15 6.88 1.55
C TYR A 358 -24.65 6.96 3.00
N TYR A 359 -24.85 8.09 3.68
CA TYR A 359 -24.33 8.27 5.05
C TYR A 359 -25.22 7.66 6.13
N ARG A 360 -26.33 7.00 5.75
CA ARG A 360 -27.21 6.28 6.66
C ARG A 360 -27.04 4.77 6.49
N PRO A 361 -27.13 3.97 7.56
CA PRO A 361 -27.21 2.52 7.43
C PRO A 361 -28.39 2.12 6.54
N PHE A 362 -28.15 1.19 5.60
CA PHE A 362 -29.23 0.59 4.81
C PHE A 362 -30.04 -0.37 5.67
N GLN A 363 -31.37 -0.35 5.52
CA GLN A 363 -32.28 -1.22 6.28
C GLN A 363 -32.11 -2.69 5.90
N SER A 364 -31.79 -2.97 4.63
CA SER A 364 -31.64 -4.31 4.10
C SER A 364 -30.61 -4.33 2.96
N ILE A 365 -30.17 -5.54 2.60
CA ILE A 365 -29.32 -5.75 1.42
C ILE A 365 -30.04 -5.26 0.15
N GLU A 366 -31.34 -5.49 0.06
CA GLU A 366 -32.17 -5.05 -1.07
C GLU A 366 -32.21 -3.52 -1.18
N ALA A 367 -32.40 -2.80 -0.09
CA ALA A 367 -32.38 -1.33 -0.10
C ALA A 367 -31.02 -0.76 -0.54
N MET A 368 -29.92 -1.46 -0.23
CA MET A 368 -28.60 -1.11 -0.73
C MET A 368 -28.46 -1.39 -2.24
N PHE A 369 -29.02 -2.49 -2.74
CA PHE A 369 -29.04 -2.79 -4.17
C PHE A 369 -29.85 -1.76 -4.97
N GLU A 370 -31.05 -1.40 -4.50
CA GLU A 370 -31.86 -0.33 -5.07
C GLU A 370 -31.12 1.01 -5.08
N TYR A 371 -30.39 1.33 -4.00
CA TYR A 371 -29.57 2.53 -3.93
C TYR A 371 -28.49 2.57 -5.03
N VAL A 372 -27.80 1.45 -5.25
CA VAL A 372 -26.82 1.34 -6.35
C VAL A 372 -27.51 1.46 -7.70
N ALA A 373 -28.66 0.81 -7.88
CA ALA A 373 -29.40 0.80 -9.14
C ALA A 373 -29.94 2.18 -9.56
N LYS A 374 -30.09 3.12 -8.61
CA LYS A 374 -30.40 4.53 -8.90
C LYS A 374 -29.28 5.28 -9.62
N SER A 375 -28.06 4.73 -9.67
CA SER A 375 -26.99 5.29 -10.48
C SER A 375 -27.39 5.24 -11.96
N PRO A 376 -27.30 6.34 -12.71
CA PRO A 376 -27.59 6.33 -14.14
C PRO A 376 -26.54 5.58 -14.97
N MET A 377 -25.43 5.15 -14.34
CA MET A 377 -24.43 4.27 -14.95
C MET A 377 -24.77 2.78 -14.75
N PHE A 378 -25.86 2.47 -14.05
CA PHE A 378 -26.35 1.10 -13.90
C PHE A 378 -27.27 0.74 -15.07
N SER A 379 -26.92 -0.33 -15.77
CA SER A 379 -27.72 -0.90 -16.84
C SER A 379 -27.62 -2.42 -16.82
N VAL A 380 -28.73 -3.09 -17.15
CA VAL A 380 -28.80 -4.54 -17.31
C VAL A 380 -29.41 -4.82 -18.69
N PRO A 381 -28.56 -5.13 -19.69
CA PRO A 381 -29.05 -5.41 -21.04
C PRO A 381 -30.05 -6.58 -21.07
N PRO A 382 -31.07 -6.54 -21.96
CA PRO A 382 -32.02 -7.63 -22.13
C PRO A 382 -31.32 -8.91 -22.61
N LYS A 383 -31.95 -10.08 -22.38
CA LYS A 383 -31.45 -11.36 -22.92
C LYS A 383 -31.65 -11.31 -24.45
N GLU A 384 -30.58 -11.18 -25.23
CA GLU A 384 -30.67 -11.41 -26.67
C GLU A 384 -30.85 -12.92 -26.95
N ASP A 385 -31.69 -13.28 -27.92
CA ASP A 385 -32.18 -14.63 -28.27
C ASP A 385 -31.11 -15.66 -28.71
N LYS A 386 -29.81 -15.38 -28.55
CA LYS A 386 -28.75 -16.31 -28.91
C LYS A 386 -28.20 -16.95 -27.66
N GLU A 387 -28.61 -18.21 -27.38
CA GLU A 387 -27.86 -19.34 -26.79
C GLU A 387 -26.67 -19.11 -25.80
N ASN A 388 -26.55 -17.94 -25.18
CA ASN A 388 -25.36 -17.56 -24.44
C ASN A 388 -25.67 -17.63 -22.94
N LYS A 389 -24.97 -18.56 -22.28
CA LYS A 389 -24.87 -18.63 -20.81
C LYS A 389 -24.62 -17.22 -20.27
N ASP A 390 -25.49 -16.78 -19.36
CA ASP A 390 -25.47 -15.55 -18.56
C ASP A 390 -24.28 -14.60 -18.89
N VAL A 391 -24.50 -13.63 -19.78
CA VAL A 391 -23.46 -12.71 -20.31
C VAL A 391 -22.67 -12.03 -19.17
N ASP A 392 -23.32 -11.79 -18.03
CA ASP A 392 -22.68 -11.27 -16.82
C ASP A 392 -21.60 -12.21 -16.25
N LEU A 393 -21.82 -13.53 -16.29
CA LEU A 393 -20.84 -14.55 -15.87
C LEU A 393 -19.72 -14.70 -16.90
N ALA A 394 -20.05 -14.66 -18.20
CA ALA A 394 -19.07 -14.77 -19.28
C ALA A 394 -18.10 -13.58 -19.33
N THR A 395 -18.56 -12.38 -18.96
CA THR A 395 -17.75 -11.14 -18.94
C THR A 395 -16.97 -10.93 -17.63
N MET A 396 -17.05 -11.87 -16.67
CA MET A 396 -16.38 -11.72 -15.38
C MET A 396 -14.85 -11.69 -15.49
N THR A 397 -14.25 -10.74 -14.78
CA THR A 397 -12.81 -10.75 -14.56
C THR A 397 -12.43 -11.82 -13.52
N HIS A 398 -11.14 -12.18 -13.45
CA HIS A 398 -10.62 -13.07 -12.40
C HIS A 398 -10.98 -12.58 -10.98
N ASN A 399 -10.91 -11.26 -10.75
CA ASN A 399 -11.29 -10.66 -9.47
C ASN A 399 -12.80 -10.78 -9.19
N ASP A 400 -13.64 -10.68 -10.22
CA ASP A 400 -15.09 -10.85 -10.05
C ASP A 400 -15.41 -12.31 -9.69
N ARG A 401 -14.77 -13.29 -10.33
CA ARG A 401 -14.89 -14.71 -9.93
C ARG A 401 -14.46 -14.97 -8.48
N LYS A 402 -13.34 -14.37 -8.04
CA LYS A 402 -12.90 -14.46 -6.64
C LYS A 402 -13.90 -13.83 -5.67
N ARG A 403 -14.55 -12.73 -6.05
CA ARG A 403 -15.60 -12.09 -5.25
C ARG A 403 -16.83 -12.99 -5.16
N MET A 404 -17.24 -13.63 -6.25
CA MET A 404 -18.38 -14.55 -6.25
C MET A 404 -18.22 -15.67 -5.20
N SER A 405 -17.03 -16.22 -5.01
CA SER A 405 -16.80 -17.25 -3.99
C SER A 405 -16.71 -16.67 -2.57
N ALA A 406 -16.00 -15.55 -2.38
CA ALA A 406 -15.68 -15.03 -1.05
C ALA A 406 -16.70 -14.04 -0.46
N ARG A 407 -17.59 -13.46 -1.28
CA ARG A 407 -18.46 -12.33 -0.91
C ARG A 407 -19.94 -12.64 -1.18
N PRO A 408 -20.69 -13.09 -0.15
CA PRO A 408 -22.10 -13.49 -0.32
C PRO A 408 -23.01 -12.36 -0.82
N VAL A 409 -22.82 -11.13 -0.36
CA VAL A 409 -23.68 -10.00 -0.78
C VAL A 409 -23.42 -9.63 -2.24
N TYR A 410 -22.14 -9.56 -2.65
CA TYR A 410 -21.79 -9.41 -4.06
C TYR A 410 -22.34 -10.55 -4.94
N ARG A 411 -22.32 -11.80 -4.45
CA ARG A 411 -22.90 -12.95 -5.16
C ARG A 411 -24.39 -12.74 -5.41
N LYS A 412 -25.17 -12.40 -4.37
CA LYS A 412 -26.61 -12.11 -4.49
C LYS A 412 -26.91 -10.99 -5.50
N TRP A 413 -26.09 -9.95 -5.53
CA TRP A 413 -26.22 -8.88 -6.54
C TRP A 413 -26.17 -9.42 -7.98
N VAL A 414 -25.23 -10.32 -8.26
CA VAL A 414 -25.04 -10.89 -9.60
C VAL A 414 -26.05 -11.98 -9.92
N THR A 415 -26.34 -12.89 -8.99
CA THR A 415 -27.16 -14.08 -9.26
C THR A 415 -28.66 -13.88 -9.04
N GLU A 416 -29.06 -12.86 -8.28
CA GLU A 416 -30.47 -12.64 -7.91
C GLU A 416 -30.96 -11.27 -8.38
N PHE A 417 -30.31 -10.18 -7.96
CA PHE A 417 -30.79 -8.82 -8.22
C PHE A 417 -30.74 -8.45 -9.71
N LYS A 418 -29.58 -8.60 -10.36
CA LYS A 418 -29.41 -8.30 -11.79
C LYS A 418 -30.37 -9.11 -12.69
N PRO A 419 -30.49 -10.45 -12.56
CA PRO A 419 -31.45 -11.23 -13.34
C PRO A 419 -32.89 -10.77 -13.15
N ARG A 420 -33.31 -10.47 -11.91
CA ARG A 420 -34.65 -9.94 -11.63
C ARG A 420 -34.90 -8.58 -12.29
N CYS A 421 -33.93 -7.67 -12.27
CA CYS A 421 -34.03 -6.41 -13.01
C CYS A 421 -34.19 -6.65 -14.52
N ARG A 422 -33.47 -7.63 -15.07
CA ARG A 422 -33.59 -7.98 -16.49
C ARG A 422 -34.99 -8.49 -16.84
N GLU A 423 -35.60 -9.30 -15.98
CA GLU A 423 -36.94 -9.87 -16.18
C GLU A 423 -38.04 -8.81 -16.05
N GLN A 424 -37.90 -7.88 -15.11
CA GLN A 424 -38.87 -6.81 -14.89
C GLN A 424 -38.77 -5.70 -15.95
N GLY A 425 -37.67 -5.61 -16.69
CA GLY A 425 -37.38 -4.57 -17.67
C GLY A 425 -36.83 -3.22 -17.18
N PRO A 426 -36.72 -2.86 -15.88
CA PRO A 426 -36.06 -1.61 -15.51
C PRO A 426 -34.56 -1.69 -15.81
N TYR A 427 -33.95 -0.54 -16.13
CA TYR A 427 -32.51 -0.39 -16.38
C TYR A 427 -31.98 -1.04 -17.68
N SER A 428 -32.83 -1.28 -18.68
CA SER A 428 -32.45 -1.89 -19.95
C SER A 428 -31.49 -1.04 -20.80
N GLU A 429 -31.58 0.28 -20.70
CA GLU A 429 -30.78 1.23 -21.47
C GLU A 429 -29.62 1.80 -20.65
N SER A 430 -28.42 1.85 -21.23
CA SER A 430 -27.30 2.61 -20.67
C SER A 430 -27.30 4.03 -21.23
N VAL A 431 -27.57 5.02 -20.37
CA VAL A 431 -27.52 6.45 -20.75
C VAL A 431 -26.07 6.94 -20.91
N TYR A 432 -25.12 6.25 -20.27
CA TYR A 432 -23.72 6.66 -20.26
C TYR A 432 -22.86 5.76 -21.15
N THR A 433 -21.91 6.40 -21.83
CA THR A 433 -20.78 5.74 -22.51
C THR A 433 -19.48 6.26 -21.91
N ARG A 434 -18.36 5.64 -22.29
CA ARG A 434 -17.04 6.11 -21.84
C ARG A 434 -16.75 7.53 -22.30
N GLU A 435 -17.24 7.90 -23.48
CA GLU A 435 -17.11 9.24 -24.07
C GLU A 435 -17.94 10.26 -23.28
N THR A 436 -19.21 9.97 -22.98
CA THR A 436 -20.06 10.91 -22.24
C THR A 436 -19.57 11.10 -20.80
N VAL A 437 -19.05 10.04 -20.17
CA VAL A 437 -18.40 10.14 -18.84
C VAL A 437 -17.10 10.93 -18.91
N LYS A 438 -16.29 10.77 -19.95
CA LYS A 438 -15.08 11.57 -20.17
C LYS A 438 -15.40 13.05 -20.32
N GLU A 439 -16.38 13.40 -21.15
CA GLU A 439 -16.82 14.79 -21.30
C GLU A 439 -17.39 15.37 -20.01
N LYS A 440 -18.19 14.58 -19.28
CA LYS A 440 -18.67 14.96 -17.94
C LYS A 440 -17.50 15.20 -16.99
N ALA A 441 -16.47 14.36 -17.02
CA ALA A 441 -15.28 14.54 -16.19
C ALA A 441 -14.50 15.80 -16.56
N PHE A 442 -14.39 16.16 -17.84
CA PHE A 442 -13.71 17.39 -18.27
C PHE A 442 -14.48 18.66 -17.85
N ARG A 443 -15.83 18.60 -17.84
CA ARG A 443 -16.66 19.70 -17.37
C ARG A 443 -16.58 19.90 -15.86
N GLU A 444 -16.57 18.81 -15.10
CA GLU A 444 -16.63 18.87 -13.62
C GLU A 444 -15.25 18.93 -12.95
N PHE A 445 -14.20 18.45 -13.62
CA PHE A 445 -12.84 18.38 -13.09
C PHE A 445 -11.82 18.97 -14.07
N THR A 446 -10.84 19.71 -13.55
CA THR A 446 -9.76 20.32 -14.34
C THR A 446 -8.68 19.30 -14.72
N ILE A 447 -9.05 18.27 -15.48
CA ILE A 447 -8.20 17.10 -15.78
C ILE A 447 -7.89 16.91 -17.27
N GLU A 448 -8.52 17.68 -18.16
CA GLU A 448 -8.41 17.52 -19.61
C GLU A 448 -6.95 17.58 -20.09
N THR A 449 -6.19 18.58 -19.63
CA THR A 449 -4.77 18.70 -19.97
C THR A 449 -3.97 17.45 -19.56
N GLU A 450 -4.14 17.00 -18.31
CA GLU A 450 -3.44 15.84 -17.77
C GLU A 450 -3.82 14.54 -18.49
N TYR A 451 -5.10 14.40 -18.86
CA TYR A 451 -5.61 13.26 -19.63
C TYR A 451 -4.95 13.19 -21.01
N HIS A 452 -4.98 14.31 -21.75
CA HIS A 452 -4.43 14.36 -23.11
C HIS A 452 -2.90 14.26 -23.13
N GLU A 453 -2.19 14.85 -22.17
CA GLU A 453 -0.74 14.66 -22.02
C GLU A 453 -0.37 13.20 -21.81
N ARG A 454 -1.12 12.50 -20.96
CA ARG A 454 -0.89 11.08 -20.68
C ARG A 454 -1.16 10.21 -21.90
N LEU A 455 -2.25 10.47 -22.63
CA LEU A 455 -2.55 9.81 -23.89
C LEU A 455 -1.45 10.05 -24.93
N ARG A 456 -1.04 11.32 -25.14
CA ARG A 456 0.04 11.68 -26.07
C ARG A 456 1.35 10.95 -25.75
N LYS A 457 1.76 10.97 -24.47
CA LYS A 457 2.99 10.30 -24.03
C LYS A 457 2.93 8.80 -24.31
N TYR A 458 1.77 8.17 -24.10
CA TYR A 458 1.60 6.76 -24.41
C TYR A 458 1.69 6.48 -25.91
N ILE A 459 0.94 7.23 -26.74
CA ILE A 459 0.98 7.10 -28.20
C ILE A 459 2.40 7.27 -28.73
N TYR A 460 3.11 8.30 -28.27
CA TYR A 460 4.51 8.56 -28.64
C TYR A 460 5.43 7.36 -28.34
N GLN A 461 5.26 6.70 -27.18
CA GLN A 461 6.05 5.51 -26.83
C GLN A 461 5.68 4.29 -27.67
N GLU A 462 4.40 4.08 -27.96
CA GLU A 462 3.96 3.01 -28.85
C GLU A 462 4.45 3.24 -30.28
N GLN A 463 4.43 4.48 -30.78
CA GLN A 463 5.02 4.84 -32.05
C GLN A 463 6.53 4.58 -32.07
N LYS A 464 7.30 4.94 -31.03
CA LYS A 464 8.74 4.58 -30.95
C LYS A 464 8.96 3.06 -31.07
N LYS A 465 8.09 2.23 -30.48
CA LYS A 465 8.15 0.77 -30.64
C LYS A 465 7.79 0.34 -32.07
N ALA A 466 6.74 0.91 -32.64
CA ALA A 466 6.29 0.62 -34.00
C ALA A 466 7.36 1.00 -35.03
N ILE A 467 8.00 2.16 -34.91
CA ILE A 467 9.10 2.63 -35.75
C ILE A 467 10.26 1.63 -35.68
N ARG A 468 10.70 1.24 -34.48
CA ARG A 468 11.76 0.20 -34.33
C ARG A 468 11.37 -1.12 -34.99
N LYS A 469 10.09 -1.50 -34.93
CA LYS A 469 9.58 -2.71 -35.60
C LYS A 469 9.62 -2.55 -37.13
N GLN A 470 9.21 -1.40 -37.67
CA GLN A 470 9.28 -1.10 -39.10
C GLN A 470 10.72 -1.12 -39.62
N ILE A 471 11.66 -0.48 -38.91
CA ILE A 471 13.10 -0.51 -39.26
C ILE A 471 13.62 -1.95 -39.32
N LYS A 472 13.26 -2.78 -38.34
CA LYS A 472 13.64 -4.21 -38.32
C LYS A 472 13.01 -5.01 -39.47
N ALA A 473 11.77 -4.71 -39.82
CA ALA A 473 11.04 -5.40 -40.90
C ALA A 473 11.57 -5.02 -42.28
N ALA A 474 12.03 -3.78 -42.46
CA ALA A 474 12.66 -3.32 -43.70
C ALA A 474 14.06 -3.93 -43.96
N LEU A 475 14.61 -4.64 -42.97
CA LEU A 475 15.87 -5.39 -43.07
C LEU A 475 15.63 -6.84 -42.62
N PRO A 476 15.00 -7.69 -43.45
CA PRO A 476 14.77 -9.10 -43.12
C PRO A 476 16.10 -9.84 -42.93
N ILE A 477 16.05 -10.96 -42.20
CA ILE A 477 17.15 -11.94 -42.14
C ILE A 477 16.73 -13.06 -43.07
N ASP A 478 17.61 -13.47 -43.99
CA ASP A 478 17.39 -14.65 -44.81
C ASP A 478 17.49 -15.88 -43.91
N ASP A 479 16.37 -16.60 -43.70
CA ASP A 479 16.28 -17.77 -42.82
C ASP A 479 16.81 -19.07 -43.49
N ASP A 480 17.15 -19.01 -44.78
CA ASP A 480 17.45 -20.17 -45.62
C ASP A 480 18.96 -20.55 -45.67
N GLY A 481 19.82 -19.93 -44.85
CA GLY A 481 21.27 -20.23 -44.79
C GLY A 481 21.95 -19.77 -43.49
N ASP A 482 23.18 -20.24 -43.24
CA ASP A 482 23.99 -19.80 -42.10
C ASP A 482 24.32 -18.30 -42.26
N PRO A 483 23.77 -17.41 -41.42
CA PRO A 483 23.80 -15.99 -41.70
C PRO A 483 25.22 -15.43 -41.56
N ASP A 484 25.73 -14.80 -42.63
CA ASP A 484 27.02 -14.11 -42.62
C ASP A 484 27.11 -13.14 -41.44
N GLN A 485 28.10 -13.35 -40.57
CA GLN A 485 28.32 -12.57 -39.37
C GLN A 485 28.53 -11.08 -39.68
N GLN A 486 29.08 -10.76 -40.85
CA GLN A 486 29.22 -9.37 -41.31
C GLN A 486 27.87 -8.75 -41.68
N ALA A 487 27.01 -9.50 -42.37
CA ALA A 487 25.65 -9.07 -42.71
C ALA A 487 24.80 -8.83 -41.45
N LEU A 488 24.88 -9.71 -40.45
CA LEU A 488 24.22 -9.54 -39.15
C LEU A 488 24.72 -8.30 -38.40
N SER A 489 26.04 -8.08 -38.40
CA SER A 489 26.66 -6.90 -37.78
C SER A 489 26.19 -5.60 -38.46
N ARG A 490 26.24 -5.56 -39.79
CA ARG A 490 25.76 -4.42 -40.59
C ARG A 490 24.30 -4.13 -40.29
N ARG A 491 23.44 -5.15 -40.28
CA ARG A 491 22.02 -5.02 -39.94
C ARG A 491 21.83 -4.40 -38.56
N GLY A 492 22.54 -4.89 -37.54
CA GLY A 492 22.48 -4.36 -36.18
C GLY A 492 22.88 -2.89 -36.10
N LEU A 493 23.95 -2.50 -36.80
CA LEU A 493 24.41 -1.12 -36.88
C LEU A 493 23.41 -0.20 -37.58
N THR A 494 22.82 -0.64 -38.70
CA THR A 494 21.81 0.13 -39.44
C THR A 494 20.55 0.33 -38.60
N ILE A 495 20.06 -0.72 -37.93
CA ILE A 495 18.90 -0.61 -37.03
C ILE A 495 19.17 0.43 -35.93
N LYS A 496 20.37 0.39 -35.34
CA LYS A 496 20.78 1.33 -34.29
C LYS A 496 20.84 2.76 -34.83
N ALA A 497 21.54 2.99 -35.93
CA ALA A 497 21.70 4.32 -36.52
C ALA A 497 20.36 4.92 -36.95
N MET A 498 19.52 4.14 -37.65
CA MET A 498 18.18 4.58 -38.07
C MET A 498 17.28 4.89 -36.87
N SER A 499 17.38 4.10 -35.79
CA SER A 499 16.67 4.40 -34.55
C SER A 499 17.17 5.70 -33.92
N GLU A 500 18.49 5.90 -33.80
CA GLU A 500 19.05 7.11 -33.20
C GLU A 500 18.63 8.37 -33.98
N ILE A 501 18.63 8.31 -35.31
CA ILE A 501 18.20 9.42 -36.19
C ILE A 501 16.73 9.75 -35.99
N LEU A 502 15.85 8.75 -36.08
CA LEU A 502 14.39 8.97 -36.06
C LEU A 502 13.82 9.22 -34.66
N ILE A 503 14.41 8.60 -33.64
CA ILE A 503 13.78 8.46 -32.31
C ILE A 503 14.50 9.25 -31.23
N ASP A 504 15.82 9.36 -31.32
CA ASP A 504 16.66 10.05 -30.35
C ASP A 504 17.14 11.42 -30.90
N GLU A 505 16.70 11.77 -32.12
CA GLU A 505 16.91 13.06 -32.78
C GLU A 505 18.38 13.49 -32.77
N VAL A 506 19.28 12.56 -33.10
CA VAL A 506 20.72 12.87 -33.15
C VAL A 506 21.02 13.91 -34.22
N ASP A 507 21.98 14.78 -33.90
CA ASP A 507 22.47 15.84 -34.76
C ASP A 507 23.20 15.28 -36.01
N GLU A 508 23.23 16.07 -37.08
CA GLU A 508 23.91 15.75 -38.35
C GLU A 508 25.35 15.31 -38.15
N THR A 509 26.04 15.87 -37.16
CA THR A 509 27.43 15.55 -36.82
C THR A 509 27.70 14.07 -36.51
N ILE A 510 26.66 13.29 -36.17
CA ILE A 510 26.80 11.89 -35.76
C ILE A 510 26.89 10.95 -36.97
N TYR A 511 26.00 11.10 -37.93
CA TYR A 511 25.88 10.21 -39.10
C TYR A 511 25.99 10.93 -40.46
N GLY A 512 25.96 12.27 -40.46
CA GLY A 512 25.82 13.08 -41.67
C GLY A 512 24.39 13.11 -42.22
N ILE A 513 23.41 12.62 -41.45
CA ILE A 513 22.01 12.46 -41.86
C ILE A 513 21.13 12.92 -40.70
N VAL A 514 20.12 13.75 -40.99
CA VAL A 514 19.17 14.28 -40.00
C VAL A 514 17.74 13.92 -40.38
N ALA A 515 16.93 13.60 -39.38
CA ALA A 515 15.51 13.33 -39.55
C ALA A 515 14.75 14.64 -39.87
N PRO A 516 13.81 14.66 -40.82
CA PRO A 516 13.03 15.84 -41.13
C PRO A 516 12.29 16.39 -39.91
N ARG A 517 12.32 17.71 -39.69
CA ARG A 517 11.60 18.36 -38.57
C ARG A 517 10.09 18.12 -38.61
N ALA A 518 9.54 17.82 -39.78
CA ALA A 518 8.12 17.58 -40.00
C ALA A 518 7.68 16.14 -39.71
N LEU A 519 8.55 15.28 -39.16
CA LEU A 519 8.19 13.93 -38.72
C LEU A 519 7.32 13.95 -37.45
N LEU A 520 7.54 14.91 -36.57
CA LEU A 520 6.70 15.13 -35.40
C LEU A 520 5.61 16.14 -35.72
N GLU A 521 4.38 15.78 -35.37
CA GLU A 521 3.23 16.67 -35.44
C GLU A 521 3.22 17.66 -34.27
N PRO A 522 2.50 18.80 -34.37
CA PRO A 522 2.36 19.76 -33.26
C PRO A 522 1.79 19.14 -31.98
N ASN A 523 1.07 18.03 -32.10
CA ASN A 523 0.54 17.26 -30.98
C ASN A 523 1.61 16.37 -30.29
N GLY A 524 2.87 16.38 -30.73
CA GLY A 524 3.97 15.61 -30.14
C GLY A 524 3.97 14.12 -30.49
N THR A 525 3.25 13.70 -31.53
CA THR A 525 3.25 12.32 -32.05
C THR A 525 3.90 12.26 -33.44
N TYR A 526 4.38 11.09 -33.86
CA TYR A 526 4.98 10.89 -35.17
C TYR A 526 3.93 10.78 -36.27
N ASN A 527 4.18 11.43 -37.39
CA ASN A 527 3.51 11.15 -38.64
C ASN A 527 4.09 9.86 -39.25
N MET A 528 3.38 8.75 -39.05
CA MET A 528 3.89 7.42 -39.39
C MET A 528 4.14 7.21 -40.89
N ASP A 529 3.40 7.90 -41.76
CA ASP A 529 3.59 7.80 -43.21
C ASP A 529 4.91 8.45 -43.64
N ARG A 530 5.21 9.64 -43.11
CA ARG A 530 6.50 10.30 -43.35
C ARG A 530 7.68 9.52 -42.77
N VAL A 531 7.48 8.89 -41.61
CA VAL A 531 8.51 8.00 -41.03
C VAL A 531 8.75 6.80 -41.94
N SER A 532 7.70 6.16 -42.44
CA SER A 532 7.83 5.03 -43.36
C SER A 532 8.54 5.45 -44.66
N ALA A 533 8.21 6.60 -45.22
CA ALA A 533 8.87 7.13 -46.42
C ALA A 533 10.36 7.38 -46.18
N PHE A 534 10.72 7.98 -45.03
CA PHE A 534 12.12 8.21 -44.68
C PHE A 534 12.91 6.90 -44.50
N ILE A 535 12.31 5.91 -43.82
CA ILE A 535 12.96 4.60 -43.64
C ILE A 535 13.28 3.97 -44.99
N THR A 536 12.35 3.99 -45.95
CA THR A 536 12.55 3.42 -47.28
C THR A 536 13.58 4.20 -48.09
N ASP A 537 13.49 5.53 -48.12
CA ASP A 537 14.34 6.40 -48.93
C ASP A 537 15.80 6.43 -48.45
N LYS A 538 16.01 6.45 -47.12
CA LYS A 538 17.33 6.66 -46.51
C LYS A 538 18.01 5.40 -46.00
N MET A 539 17.44 4.21 -46.25
CA MET A 539 17.95 2.96 -45.69
C MET A 539 19.42 2.70 -46.06
N GLU A 540 19.74 2.77 -47.36
CA GLU A 540 21.09 2.48 -47.85
C GLU A 540 22.12 3.50 -47.38
N GLU A 541 21.74 4.78 -47.39
CA GLU A 541 22.59 5.89 -46.97
C GLU A 541 22.93 5.79 -45.47
N VAL A 542 21.93 5.51 -44.63
CA VAL A 542 22.10 5.29 -43.19
C VAL A 542 22.95 4.05 -42.92
N SER A 543 22.75 2.97 -43.69
CA SER A 543 23.56 1.75 -43.59
C SER A 543 25.04 2.02 -43.86
N ALA A 544 25.35 2.76 -44.93
CA ALA A 544 26.72 3.15 -45.26
C ALA A 544 27.32 4.10 -44.20
N ALA A 545 26.54 5.07 -43.71
CA ALA A 545 26.98 5.98 -42.65
C ALA A 545 27.28 5.27 -41.33
N ALA A 546 26.45 4.28 -40.96
CA ALA A 546 26.63 3.48 -39.76
C ALA A 546 27.94 2.66 -39.80
N LEU A 547 28.26 2.04 -40.94
CA LEU A 547 29.51 1.31 -41.14
C LEU A 547 30.73 2.24 -41.04
N ARG A 548 30.73 3.38 -41.75
CA ARG A 548 31.81 4.38 -41.67
C ARG A 548 32.08 4.84 -40.23
N ARG A 549 31.00 5.02 -39.46
CA ARG A 549 31.10 5.39 -38.04
C ARG A 549 31.70 4.28 -37.20
N GLU A 550 31.25 3.04 -37.37
CA GLU A 550 31.77 1.91 -36.59
C GLU A 550 33.25 1.66 -36.87
N GLU A 551 33.68 1.76 -38.13
CA GLU A 551 35.11 1.68 -38.50
C GLU A 551 35.94 2.76 -37.80
N LYS A 552 35.47 4.02 -37.84
CA LYS A 552 36.13 5.15 -37.15
C LYS A 552 36.19 4.92 -35.64
N MET A 553 35.13 4.38 -35.05
CA MET A 553 35.07 4.08 -33.62
C MET A 553 35.90 2.85 -33.23
N SER A 554 36.05 1.86 -34.11
CA SER A 554 36.94 0.71 -33.91
C SER A 554 38.39 1.15 -33.90
N LYS A 555 38.82 1.93 -34.92
CA LYS A 555 40.18 2.50 -34.98
C LYS A 555 40.51 3.33 -33.74
N ARG A 556 39.55 4.13 -33.25
CA ARG A 556 39.70 4.89 -32.00
C ARG A 556 39.85 3.99 -30.77
N ARG A 557 39.08 2.90 -30.68
CA ARG A 557 39.17 1.93 -29.58
C ARG A 557 40.50 1.19 -29.59
N GLU A 558 40.99 0.80 -30.76
CA GLU A 558 42.31 0.17 -30.93
C GLU A 558 43.44 1.12 -30.52
N ALA A 559 43.43 2.35 -31.04
CA ALA A 559 44.41 3.37 -30.65
C ALA A 559 44.39 3.63 -29.13
N HIS A 560 43.19 3.70 -28.54
CA HIS A 560 43.06 3.87 -27.09
C HIS A 560 43.59 2.66 -26.30
N LYS A 561 43.35 1.43 -26.79
CA LYS A 561 43.87 0.20 -26.19
C LYS A 561 45.40 0.16 -26.26
N GLU A 562 45.98 0.59 -27.38
CA GLU A 562 47.43 0.68 -27.55
C GLU A 562 48.06 1.73 -26.64
N ILE A 563 47.46 2.92 -26.55
CA ILE A 563 47.89 3.97 -25.61
C ILE A 563 47.84 3.45 -24.17
N LYS A 564 46.74 2.77 -23.80
CA LYS A 564 46.59 2.19 -22.45
C LYS A 564 47.64 1.11 -22.19
N ALA A 565 47.93 0.24 -23.15
CA ALA A 565 48.98 -0.77 -23.03
C ALA A 565 50.36 -0.14 -22.84
N ARG A 566 50.69 0.90 -23.63
CA ARG A 566 51.95 1.66 -23.48
C ARG A 566 52.07 2.31 -22.11
N LEU A 567 50.99 2.89 -21.58
CA LEU A 567 50.97 3.49 -20.23
C LEU A 567 51.21 2.44 -19.13
N VAL A 568 50.62 1.24 -19.27
CA VAL A 568 50.85 0.13 -18.33
C VAL A 568 52.31 -0.32 -18.39
N GLU A 569 52.88 -0.45 -19.58
CA GLU A 569 54.28 -0.85 -19.76
C GLU A 569 55.27 0.18 -19.22
N GLN A 570 55.02 1.48 -19.47
CA GLN A 570 55.80 2.56 -18.88
C GLN A 570 55.74 2.55 -17.35
N ALA A 571 54.57 2.28 -16.76
CA ALA A 571 54.43 2.14 -15.31
C ALA A 571 55.20 0.92 -14.77
N ARG A 572 55.26 -0.19 -15.52
CA ARG A 572 56.06 -1.37 -15.18
C ARG A 572 57.55 -1.06 -15.19
N MET A 573 58.06 -0.48 -16.28
CA MET A 573 59.46 -0.08 -16.41
C MET A 573 59.88 0.93 -15.35
N LYS A 574 58.99 1.87 -15.00
CA LYS A 574 59.24 2.83 -13.92
C LYS A 574 59.39 2.13 -12.57
N ARG A 575 58.51 1.16 -12.25
CA ARG A 575 58.61 0.36 -11.02
C ARG A 575 59.87 -0.50 -10.97
N GLU A 576 60.26 -1.11 -12.10
CA GLU A 576 61.49 -1.89 -12.19
C GLU A 576 62.74 -1.01 -12.00
N LYS A 577 62.74 0.20 -12.58
CA LYS A 577 63.80 1.18 -12.35
C LYS A 577 63.84 1.64 -10.89
N GLU A 578 62.71 2.04 -10.31
CA GLU A 578 62.61 2.42 -8.89
C GLU A 578 63.10 1.28 -7.97
N ALA A 579 62.78 0.02 -8.28
CA ALA A 579 63.26 -1.14 -7.54
C ALA A 579 64.76 -1.38 -7.71
N LYS A 580 65.33 -1.11 -8.90
CA LYS A 580 66.77 -1.21 -9.15
C LYS A 580 67.53 -0.10 -8.42
N ASP A 581 67.05 1.14 -8.51
CA ASP A 581 67.61 2.30 -7.83
C ASP A 581 67.60 2.07 -6.30
N GLN A 582 66.52 1.48 -5.75
CA GLN A 582 66.45 1.08 -4.33
C GLN A 582 67.46 -0.01 -3.95
N ARG A 583 67.66 -1.02 -4.80
CA ARG A 583 68.67 -2.07 -4.54
C ARG A 583 70.09 -1.52 -4.56
N GLU A 584 70.39 -0.62 -5.50
CA GLU A 584 71.69 0.04 -5.59
C GLU A 584 71.94 0.97 -4.39
N GLU A 585 70.92 1.69 -3.93
CA GLU A 585 70.99 2.48 -2.69
C GLU A 585 71.23 1.57 -1.46
N GLU A 586 70.57 0.42 -1.38
CA GLU A 586 70.77 -0.55 -0.30
C GLU A 586 72.19 -1.17 -0.32
N GLU A 587 72.71 -1.52 -1.50
CA GLU A 587 74.09 -2.01 -1.65
C GLU A 587 75.12 -0.95 -1.28
N ASN A 588 74.93 0.31 -1.71
CA ASN A 588 75.82 1.40 -1.32
C ASN A 588 75.78 1.63 0.20
N ARG A 589 74.60 1.59 0.83
CA ARG A 589 74.49 1.65 2.31
C ARG A 589 75.22 0.49 3.00
N LYS A 590 75.17 -0.73 2.43
CA LYS A 590 75.92 -1.88 2.95
C LYS A 590 77.43 -1.65 2.84
N ARG A 591 77.92 -1.18 1.68
CA ARG A 591 79.35 -0.85 1.50
C ARG A 591 79.81 0.24 2.45
N ASP A 592 79.02 1.30 2.64
CA ASP A 592 79.33 2.36 3.60
C ASP A 592 79.39 1.83 5.04
N LEU A 593 78.47 0.93 5.40
CA LEU A 593 78.48 0.28 6.72
C LEU A 593 79.70 -0.64 6.89
N GLU A 594 80.03 -1.44 5.89
CA GLU A 594 81.23 -2.29 5.87
C GLU A 594 82.51 -1.44 5.99
N ALA A 595 82.63 -0.36 5.21
CA ALA A 595 83.76 0.56 5.31
C ALA A 595 83.85 1.20 6.70
N LYS A 596 82.72 1.52 7.33
CA LYS A 596 82.68 2.05 8.70
C LYS A 596 83.12 1.03 9.74
N ILE A 597 82.69 -0.24 9.60
CA ILE A 597 83.14 -1.36 10.44
C ILE A 597 84.65 -1.58 10.28
N GLN A 598 85.16 -1.48 9.04
CA GLN A 598 86.58 -1.66 8.73
C GLN A 598 87.44 -0.51 9.29
N LEU A 599 86.93 0.73 9.26
CA LEU A 599 87.56 1.87 9.91
C LEU A 599 87.55 1.75 11.45
N GLU A 600 86.46 1.23 12.04
CA GLU A 600 86.42 0.91 13.48
C GLU A 600 87.43 -0.18 13.86
N ALA A 601 87.62 -1.19 13.02
CA ALA A 601 88.63 -2.24 13.21
C ALA A 601 90.09 -1.71 13.09
N GLU A 602 90.35 -0.74 12.22
CA GLU A 602 91.68 -0.08 12.13
C GLU A 602 91.95 0.94 13.24
N THR A 603 90.89 1.48 13.88
CA THR A 603 91.02 2.43 14.99
C THR A 603 91.27 1.73 16.34
N TYR A 604 90.99 0.42 16.43
CA TYR A 604 91.31 -0.44 17.57
C TYR A 604 92.01 -1.73 17.12
N PRO A 605 93.30 -1.67 16.77
CA PRO A 605 94.11 -2.88 16.70
C PRO A 605 94.44 -3.30 18.14
N ASP A 606 94.00 -4.49 18.55
CA ASP A 606 94.46 -5.20 19.74
C ASP A 606 94.57 -4.37 21.04
N SER A 607 93.47 -4.35 21.78
CA SER A 607 93.52 -4.63 23.21
C SER A 607 92.94 -6.03 23.43
N ASP A 608 93.87 -7.00 23.44
CA ASP A 608 93.84 -8.41 23.86
C ASP A 608 92.96 -9.45 23.13
#